data_AF-A0A1Q6XAZ9-F1
#
_entry.id   AF-A0A1Q6XAZ9-F1
#
_cell.length_a   1.000
_cell.length_b   1.000
_cell.length_c   1.000
_cell.angle_alpha   90.00
_cell.angle_beta   90.00
_cell.angle_gamma   90.00
#
_symmetry.space_group_name_H-M   'P 1'
#
loop_
_entity.id
_entity.type
_entity.pdbx_description
1 polymer ?
#
loop_
_entity_poly.entity_id
_entity_poly.type
_entity_poly.pdbx_seq_one_letter_code
_entity_poly.pdbx_strand_id
1 'polypeptide(L)'
;MPEPSYSSGDDYVVEFLGFRFSFNAFDFEQRVTAAAVKLGLVEGNDLDEDETADLVELTADGRIAEPRSGLGIYLVRHWEQLSLVGGESLVYWLRKLVFRGAWLDHWVKDGRLEVAWEDE
;
A
#
# COMPACT_ATOMS: atom_id res chain seq x y z
N MET A 1 -8.38 -19.88 13.23
CA MET A 1 -8.14 -18.70 12.36
C MET A 1 -7.37 -19.20 11.15
N PRO A 2 -7.74 -18.87 9.90
CA PRO A 2 -6.85 -19.14 8.77
C PRO A 2 -5.53 -18.39 9.01
N GLU A 3 -4.40 -19.01 8.71
CA GLU A 3 -3.09 -18.36 8.79
C GLU A 3 -3.06 -17.11 7.91
N PRO A 4 -2.39 -16.02 8.34
CA PRO A 4 -2.22 -14.85 7.49
C PRO A 4 -1.49 -15.27 6.21
N SER A 5 -1.98 -14.84 5.06
CA SER A 5 -1.37 -15.18 3.77
C SER A 5 0.01 -14.52 3.57
N TYR A 6 0.33 -13.54 4.40
CA TYR A 6 1.63 -12.91 4.54
C TYR A 6 1.74 -12.29 5.94
N SER A 7 2.92 -12.39 6.55
CA SER A 7 3.21 -11.76 7.83
C SER A 7 4.64 -11.21 7.85
N SER A 8 4.79 -9.90 8.05
CA SER A 8 6.07 -9.28 8.38
C SER A 8 6.12 -8.66 9.79
N GLY A 9 4.97 -8.59 10.48
CA GLY A 9 4.80 -8.09 11.86
C GLY A 9 3.34 -7.80 12.15
N ASP A 10 3.04 -7.15 13.28
CA ASP A 10 1.67 -6.98 13.81
C ASP A 10 1.20 -5.52 13.96
N ASP A 11 1.98 -4.55 13.46
CA ASP A 11 1.66 -3.12 13.59
C ASP A 11 0.44 -2.73 12.75
N TYR A 12 0.31 -3.30 11.55
CA TYR A 12 -0.82 -3.09 10.65
C TYR A 12 -1.44 -4.42 10.24
N VAL A 13 -2.76 -4.52 10.37
CA VAL A 13 -3.53 -5.67 9.89
C VAL A 13 -4.59 -5.19 8.91
N VAL A 14 -4.48 -5.64 7.66
CA VAL A 14 -5.41 -5.24 6.60
C VAL A 14 -6.11 -6.46 6.04
N GLU A 15 -7.43 -6.36 5.93
CA GLU A 15 -8.28 -7.36 5.29
C GLU A 15 -8.68 -6.88 3.89
N PHE A 16 -8.42 -7.70 2.88
CA PHE A 16 -8.70 -7.37 1.49
C PHE A 16 -9.03 -8.63 0.70
N LEU A 17 -10.13 -8.60 -0.07
CA LEU A 17 -10.59 -9.72 -0.90
C LEU A 17 -10.71 -11.06 -0.15
N GLY A 18 -11.04 -11.02 1.14
CA GLY A 18 -11.19 -12.21 1.99
C GLY A 18 -9.89 -12.76 2.58
N PHE A 19 -8.77 -12.09 2.36
CA PHE A 19 -7.48 -12.44 2.95
C PHE A 19 -7.07 -11.43 4.01
N ARG A 20 -6.33 -11.90 5.02
CA ARG A 20 -5.76 -11.09 6.10
C ARG A 20 -4.25 -11.08 6.00
N PHE A 21 -3.68 -9.89 5.97
CA PHE A 21 -2.24 -9.65 5.89
C PHE A 21 -1.81 -8.83 7.10
N SER A 22 -0.66 -9.17 7.65
CA SER A 22 -0.09 -8.52 8.82
C SER A 22 1.30 -7.98 8.48
N PHE A 23 1.52 -6.72 8.81
CA PHE A 23 2.74 -6.00 8.46
C PHE A 23 3.35 -5.34 9.70
N ASN A 24 4.68 -5.33 9.79
CA ASN A 24 5.34 -4.33 10.62
C ASN A 24 5.26 -2.95 9.95
N ALA A 25 5.47 -1.88 10.71
CA ALA A 25 5.29 -0.51 10.23
C ALA A 25 6.18 -0.19 9.03
N PHE A 26 7.48 -0.50 9.13
CA PHE A 26 8.45 -0.22 8.08
C PHE A 26 8.10 -0.91 6.74
N ASP A 27 7.73 -2.19 6.78
CA ASP A 27 7.34 -2.92 5.57
C ASP A 27 6.04 -2.38 4.97
N PHE A 28 5.06 -2.01 5.81
CA PHE A 28 3.81 -1.45 5.31
C PHE A 28 4.02 -0.08 4.66
N GLU A 29 4.77 0.82 5.31
CA GLU A 29 5.13 2.14 4.79
C GLU A 29 5.82 2.05 3.42
N GLN A 30 6.86 1.23 3.30
CA GLN A 30 7.59 1.04 2.04
C GLN A 30 6.68 0.54 0.92
N ARG A 31 5.78 -0.40 1.21
CA ARG A 31 4.83 -0.93 0.22
C ARG A 31 3.78 0.09 -0.20
N VAL A 32 3.26 0.87 0.75
CA VAL A 32 2.28 1.93 0.50
C VAL A 32 2.89 3.01 -0.39
N THR A 33 4.09 3.47 -0.06
CA THR A 33 4.83 4.46 -0.87
C THR A 33 5.10 3.93 -2.28
N ALA A 34 5.60 2.70 -2.42
CA ALA A 34 5.83 2.09 -3.73
C ALA A 34 4.53 1.93 -4.54
N ALA A 35 3.40 1.63 -3.89
CA ALA A 35 2.09 1.59 -4.54
C ALA A 35 1.64 2.97 -5.02
N ALA A 36 1.83 4.01 -4.21
CA ALA A 36 1.49 5.39 -4.57
C ALA A 36 2.30 5.89 -5.77
N VAL A 37 3.62 5.62 -5.81
CA VAL A 37 4.48 5.89 -6.97
C VAL A 37 3.97 5.17 -8.20
N LYS A 38 3.66 3.87 -8.08
CA LYS A 38 3.18 3.06 -9.21
C LYS A 38 1.82 3.50 -9.74
N LEU A 39 1.00 4.14 -8.92
CA LEU A 39 -0.27 4.74 -9.34
C LEU A 39 -0.10 6.15 -9.93
N GLY A 40 1.10 6.72 -9.89
CA GLY A 40 1.36 8.10 -10.29
C GLY A 40 0.74 9.12 -9.34
N LEU A 41 0.43 8.72 -8.10
CA LEU A 41 -0.09 9.64 -7.09
C LEU A 41 1.00 10.57 -6.55
N VAL A 42 2.23 10.06 -6.49
CA VAL A 42 3.45 10.78 -6.13
C VAL A 42 4.52 10.45 -7.17
N GLU A 43 5.45 11.38 -7.42
CA GLU A 43 6.48 11.22 -8.46
C GLU A 43 7.58 10.21 -8.06
N GLY A 44 7.87 10.10 -6.77
CA GLY A 44 8.94 9.27 -6.22
C GLY A 44 8.68 8.83 -4.79
N ASN A 45 9.61 8.05 -4.23
CA ASN A 45 9.49 7.48 -2.88
C ASN A 45 10.14 8.34 -1.79
N ASP A 46 10.65 9.53 -2.13
CA ASP A 46 11.24 10.49 -1.20
C ASP A 46 10.17 11.30 -0.46
N LEU A 47 9.24 10.60 0.17
CA LEU A 47 8.18 11.20 1.00
C LEU A 47 8.72 11.46 2.40
N ASP A 48 8.25 12.56 3.01
CA ASP A 48 8.50 12.78 4.42
C ASP A 48 7.64 11.86 5.32
N GLU A 49 7.87 11.92 6.63
CA GLU A 49 7.18 11.08 7.61
C GLU A 49 5.67 11.37 7.64
N ASP A 50 5.24 12.63 7.50
CA ASP A 50 3.84 13.02 7.55
C ASP A 50 3.10 12.61 6.27
N GLU A 51 3.73 12.76 5.11
CA GLU A 51 3.21 12.30 3.81
C GLU A 51 3.04 10.79 3.79
N THR A 52 4.04 10.06 4.28
CA THR A 52 3.99 8.61 4.39
C THR A 52 2.88 8.18 5.35
N ALA A 53 2.77 8.83 6.51
CA ALA A 53 1.74 8.52 7.49
C ALA A 53 0.32 8.75 6.95
N ASP A 54 0.10 9.82 6.17
CA ASP A 54 -1.18 10.11 5.52
C ASP A 54 -1.56 9.02 4.50
N LEU A 55 -0.60 8.56 3.68
CA LEU A 55 -0.85 7.47 2.72
C LEU A 55 -1.08 6.13 3.40
N VAL A 56 -0.38 5.86 4.49
CA VAL A 56 -0.55 4.66 5.32
C VAL A 56 -1.94 4.65 5.94
N GLU A 57 -2.39 5.76 6.53
CA GLU A 57 -3.73 5.90 7.09
C GLU A 57 -4.79 5.72 5.99
N LEU A 58 -4.61 6.37 4.83
CA LEU A 58 -5.50 6.18 3.68
C LEU A 58 -5.60 4.71 3.25
N THR A 59 -4.49 3.99 3.23
CA THR A 59 -4.44 2.61 2.77
C THR A 59 -5.01 1.65 3.82
N ALA A 60 -4.68 1.84 5.10
CA ALA A 60 -5.14 1.02 6.22
C ALA A 60 -6.64 1.23 6.48
N ASP A 61 -7.07 2.48 6.62
CA ASP A 61 -8.41 2.83 7.09
C ASP A 61 -9.38 3.20 5.95
N GLY A 62 -8.84 3.46 4.75
CA GLY A 62 -9.63 3.86 3.58
C GLY A 62 -10.00 5.34 3.55
N ARG A 63 -9.49 6.12 4.50
CA ARG A 63 -9.66 7.57 4.60
C ARG A 63 -8.54 8.17 5.44
N ILE A 64 -8.31 9.47 5.29
CA ILE A 64 -7.47 10.26 6.20
C ILE A 64 -8.40 11.07 7.08
N ALA A 65 -8.36 10.85 8.39
CA ALA A 65 -9.19 11.57 9.35
C ALA A 65 -8.63 12.98 9.63
N GLU A 66 -7.32 13.07 9.87
CA GLU A 66 -6.62 14.31 10.18
C GLU A 66 -5.33 14.38 9.35
N PRO A 67 -5.34 15.09 8.19
CA PRO A 67 -4.18 15.12 7.32
C PRO A 67 -3.02 15.89 7.96
N ARG A 68 -1.83 15.30 7.94
CA ARG A 68 -0.61 15.84 8.56
C ARG A 68 0.25 16.61 7.56
N SER A 69 0.17 16.23 6.29
CA SER A 69 0.99 16.76 5.20
C SER A 69 0.21 17.58 4.17
N GLY A 70 0.93 18.28 3.29
CA GLY A 70 0.35 18.93 2.12
C GLY A 70 -0.34 17.95 1.16
N LEU A 71 0.24 16.75 0.99
CA LEU A 71 -0.35 15.65 0.21
C LEU A 71 -1.67 15.18 0.81
N GLY A 72 -1.72 14.90 2.11
CA GLY A 72 -2.94 14.47 2.79
C GLY A 72 -4.03 15.53 2.72
N ILE A 73 -3.69 16.80 2.91
CA ILE A 73 -4.64 17.93 2.77
C ILE A 73 -5.20 17.97 1.35
N TYR A 74 -4.35 17.80 0.33
CA TYR A 74 -4.76 17.77 -1.06
C TYR A 74 -5.71 16.61 -1.36
N LEU A 75 -5.35 15.39 -0.93
CA LEU A 75 -6.16 14.18 -1.10
C LEU A 75 -7.56 14.33 -0.50
N VAL A 76 -7.65 14.82 0.74
CA VAL A 76 -8.93 15.02 1.42
C VAL A 76 -9.77 16.08 0.72
N ARG A 77 -9.17 17.20 0.31
CA ARG A 77 -9.89 18.31 -0.36
C ARG A 77 -10.40 17.94 -1.75
N HIS A 78 -9.68 17.08 -2.47
CA HIS A 78 -9.95 16.73 -3.86
C HIS A 78 -10.50 15.30 -4.02
N TRP A 79 -11.04 14.72 -2.94
CA TRP A 79 -11.43 13.32 -2.91
C TRP A 79 -12.43 12.92 -4.01
N GLU A 80 -13.43 13.77 -4.30
CA GLU A 80 -14.40 13.48 -5.38
C GLU A 80 -13.74 13.30 -6.75
N GLN A 81 -12.63 14.00 -7.00
CA GLN A 81 -11.89 13.92 -8.27
C GLN A 81 -10.86 12.78 -8.28
N LEU A 82 -10.23 12.50 -7.14
CA LEU A 82 -9.09 11.59 -7.03
C LEU A 82 -9.47 10.17 -6.58
N SER A 83 -10.65 9.99 -5.99
CA SER A 83 -11.05 8.72 -5.38
C SER A 83 -11.22 7.57 -6.36
N LEU A 84 -11.27 7.85 -7.67
CA LEU A 84 -11.40 6.85 -8.73
C LEU A 84 -10.20 6.87 -9.67
N VAL A 85 -9.58 5.71 -9.84
CA VAL A 85 -8.50 5.47 -10.81
C VAL A 85 -8.96 4.36 -11.74
N GLY A 86 -9.12 4.68 -13.03
CA GLY A 86 -9.59 3.71 -14.03
C GLY A 86 -11.00 3.14 -13.75
N GLY A 87 -11.85 3.89 -13.05
CA GLY A 87 -13.21 3.48 -12.67
C GLY A 87 -13.33 2.74 -11.33
N GLU A 88 -12.21 2.47 -10.66
CA GLU A 88 -12.16 1.76 -9.37
C GLU A 88 -11.58 2.65 -8.28
N SER A 89 -11.85 2.33 -7.01
CA SER A 89 -11.39 3.16 -5.89
C SER A 89 -9.86 3.26 -5.80
N LEU A 90 -9.32 4.46 -5.52
CA LEU A 90 -7.90 4.68 -5.20
C LEU A 90 -7.44 3.79 -4.04
N VAL A 91 -8.25 3.67 -2.98
CA VAL A 91 -7.97 2.80 -1.83
C VAL A 91 -7.88 1.34 -2.26
N TYR A 92 -8.79 0.90 -3.15
CA TYR A 92 -8.75 -0.45 -3.69
C TYR A 92 -7.44 -0.70 -4.42
N TRP A 93 -6.96 0.24 -5.24
CA TRP A 93 -5.70 0.09 -5.97
C TRP A 93 -4.47 0.11 -5.06
N LEU A 94 -4.41 1.00 -4.07
CA LEU A 94 -3.35 1.03 -3.07
C LEU A 94 -3.24 -0.32 -2.36
N ARG A 95 -4.36 -0.82 -1.81
CA ARG A 95 -4.40 -2.14 -1.18
C ARG A 95 -4.02 -3.24 -2.16
N LYS A 96 -4.58 -3.26 -3.37
CA LYS A 96 -4.26 -4.30 -4.36
C LYS A 96 -2.76 -4.37 -4.68
N LEU A 97 -2.08 -3.23 -4.78
CA LEU A 97 -0.64 -3.20 -5.06
C LEU A 97 0.21 -3.63 -3.85
N VAL A 98 -0.11 -3.16 -2.65
CA VAL A 98 0.54 -3.60 -1.40
C VAL A 98 0.43 -5.11 -1.24
N PHE A 99 -0.78 -5.64 -1.40
CA PHE A 99 -1.09 -7.07 -1.26
C PHE A 99 -0.42 -7.90 -2.36
N ARG A 100 -0.43 -7.42 -3.60
CA ARG A 100 0.26 -8.10 -4.71
C ARG A 100 1.76 -8.21 -4.42
N GLY A 101 2.39 -7.16 -3.93
CA GLY A 101 3.80 -7.19 -3.56
C GLY A 101 4.07 -8.23 -2.46
N ALA A 102 3.27 -8.20 -1.40
CA ALA A 102 3.42 -9.11 -0.26
C ALA A 102 3.24 -10.58 -0.67
N TRP A 103 2.26 -10.85 -1.52
CA TRP A 103 2.00 -12.18 -2.06
C TRP A 103 3.14 -12.70 -2.95
N LEU A 104 3.72 -11.84 -3.79
CA LEU A 104 4.87 -12.20 -4.61
C LEU A 104 6.08 -12.57 -3.74
N ASP A 105 6.36 -11.79 -2.69
CA ASP A 105 7.46 -12.09 -1.76
C ASP A 105 7.27 -13.43 -1.07
N HIS A 106 6.04 -13.75 -0.66
CA HIS A 106 5.73 -15.06 -0.07
C HIS A 106 5.96 -16.19 -1.07
N TRP A 107 5.52 -16.04 -2.32
CA TRP A 107 5.74 -17.07 -3.35
C TRP A 107 7.20 -17.26 -3.74
N VAL A 108 8.00 -16.20 -3.73
CA VAL A 108 9.46 -16.31 -3.92
C VAL A 108 10.08 -17.07 -2.74
N LYS A 109 9.71 -16.75 -1.50
CA LYS A 109 10.20 -17.45 -0.29
C LYS A 109 9.80 -18.93 -0.27
N ASP A 110 8.62 -19.26 -0.78
CA ASP A 110 8.11 -20.63 -0.90
C ASP A 110 8.69 -21.40 -2.10
N GLY A 111 9.58 -20.79 -2.90
CA GLY A 111 10.17 -21.42 -4.09
C GLY A 111 9.18 -21.65 -5.23
N ARG A 112 8.02 -20.96 -5.23
CA ARG A 112 7.00 -21.04 -6.28
C ARG A 112 7.26 -20.08 -7.43
N LEU A 113 8.07 -19.06 -7.19
CA LEU A 113 8.53 -18.09 -8.18
C LEU A 113 10.05 -17.95 -8.08
N GLU A 114 10.70 -17.88 -9.24
CA GLU A 114 12.11 -17.56 -9.35
C GLU A 114 12.27 -16.11 -9.82
N VAL A 115 13.28 -15.43 -9.28
CA VAL A 115 13.62 -14.07 -9.71
C VAL A 115 14.56 -14.18 -10.91
N ALA A 116 14.09 -13.76 -12.08
CA ALA A 116 14.92 -13.61 -13.26
C ALA A 116 15.40 -12.16 -13.37
N TRP A 117 16.69 -11.99 -13.57
CA TRP A 117 17.31 -10.70 -13.88
C TRP A 117 17.60 -10.68 -15.37
N GLU A 118 17.19 -9.63 -16.08
CA GLU A 118 17.64 -9.40 -17.45
C GLU A 118 19.11 -8.94 -17.37
N ASP A 119 20.00 -9.66 -18.05
CA ASP A 119 21.38 -9.20 -18.26
C ASP A 119 21.33 -7.96 -19.17
N GLU A 120 22.05 -6.90 -18.78
CA GLU A 120 22.13 -5.61 -19.51
C GLU A 120 22.75 -5.74 -20.91
#